data_AF-A0AAN6XCJ8-F1
#
_entry.id   AF-A0AAN6XCJ8-F1
#
_cell.length_a   1.000
_cell.length_b   1.000
_cell.length_c   1.000
_cell.angle_alpha   90.00
_cell.angle_beta   90.00
_cell.angle_gamma   90.00
#
_symmetry.space_group_name_H-M   'P 1'
#
loop_
_entity.id
_entity.type
_entity.pdbx_description
1 polymer ?
#
loop_
_entity_poly.entity_id
_entity_poly.type
_entity_poly.pdbx_seq_one_letter_code
_entity_poly.pdbx_strand_id
1 'polypeptide(L)'
;MTADIYTEYDKQGIWNRLFPLVTLLFHFSRPPFPLRIWTNTSLFMLIHLLGSPITNIASLLHTLSSCQAGAKSMQDQLREIQEQVEKLPWQEANLLARELKSNRSNKRRFASLWARLTLIQVSYDEWGVKRSCDFLKRTLMGLYLEPPFPLDQDEQETFRKRREVLAQIRKAADMLAADRATYVLPIFIAQIVFISSISAAFWRVIGVFPQDGEWTNVEAYSIAMSAPFLYMVPAVFLSAIIGVSQTERSVVRVLNDLGEKLMKERWVATPGVAGDVERNEGAESDSDAVVTPDSNSRGRADSEESLLPSHEGQCIPLEPMARANGEVVEREEFTIPVVVEEQPIFRRVCRGGIYGWRPEILTPRKIGETWPHVVWALILVIMSVVVASWISYRVPPEGFDCRNAGQAALLTKWLLSFALDCIFAYFMDRWGHIESGKGYWYEAVFVKDFIAGWAAVVMILVVQVGIFNRCDCFSLWGKVPVALPQIPEVAAVLMHRISFEWPAATFGWIFLELGFCVAIWLRYRDAFRVYNQEDGGKEET
;
A
#
# COMPACT_ATOMS: atom_id res chain seq x y z
N MET A 1 -41.81 36.68 -10.25
CA MET A 1 -41.57 36.75 -8.80
C MET A 1 -40.92 35.45 -8.37
N THR A 2 -39.59 35.40 -8.38
CA THR A 2 -38.82 34.32 -7.75
C THR A 2 -38.69 34.69 -6.28
N ALA A 3 -39.72 34.37 -5.48
CA ALA A 3 -39.52 34.32 -4.05
C ALA A 3 -38.48 33.21 -3.82
N ASP A 4 -37.29 33.58 -3.34
CA ASP A 4 -36.29 32.63 -2.85
C ASP A 4 -36.88 31.94 -1.62
N ILE A 5 -37.76 30.96 -1.84
CA ILE A 5 -38.29 30.10 -0.79
C ILE A 5 -37.16 29.16 -0.41
N TYR A 6 -36.26 29.65 0.45
CA TYR A 6 -35.37 28.79 1.21
C TYR A 6 -36.21 28.15 2.31
N THR A 7 -36.60 26.90 2.12
CA THR A 7 -37.13 26.09 3.20
C THR A 7 -36.01 25.74 4.15
N GLU A 8 -36.10 26.21 5.41
CA GLU A 8 -35.10 25.92 6.43
C GLU A 8 -35.04 24.41 6.66
N TYR A 9 -33.92 23.80 6.29
CA TYR A 9 -33.71 22.37 6.43
C TYR A 9 -33.50 22.00 7.90
N ASP A 10 -34.08 20.87 8.34
CA ASP A 10 -33.90 20.40 9.71
C ASP A 10 -32.41 20.10 10.00
N LYS A 11 -31.83 20.89 10.89
CA LYS A 11 -30.40 20.81 11.26
C LYS A 11 -30.09 19.49 11.98
N GLN A 12 -31.06 18.80 12.58
CA GLN A 12 -30.83 17.50 13.22
C GLN A 12 -30.53 16.39 12.20
N GLY A 13 -31.14 16.44 11.01
CA GLY A 13 -30.91 15.47 9.93
C GLY A 13 -29.46 15.41 9.43
N ILE A 14 -28.71 16.52 9.55
CA ILE A 14 -27.31 16.63 9.09
C ILE A 14 -26.42 15.61 9.81
N TRP A 15 -26.55 15.50 11.14
CA TRP A 15 -25.70 14.61 11.94
C TRP A 15 -25.97 13.14 11.62
N ASN A 16 -27.22 12.76 11.42
CA ASN A 16 -27.57 11.37 11.06
C ASN A 16 -26.97 10.94 9.72
N ARG A 17 -26.70 11.88 8.82
CA ARG A 17 -26.08 11.63 7.50
C ARG A 17 -24.55 11.62 7.54
N LEU A 18 -23.95 12.46 8.39
CA LEU A 18 -22.51 12.47 8.58
C LEU A 18 -22.03 11.34 9.48
N PHE A 19 -22.86 10.89 10.43
CA PHE A 19 -22.47 9.90 11.43
C PHE A 19 -21.89 8.61 10.85
N PRO A 20 -22.43 8.01 9.77
CA PRO A 20 -21.85 6.79 9.20
C PRO A 20 -20.50 7.01 8.54
N LEU A 21 -20.35 8.13 7.81
CA LEU A 21 -19.08 8.54 7.22
C LEU A 21 -18.05 8.77 8.32
N VAL A 22 -18.41 9.55 9.32
CA VAL A 22 -17.61 9.82 10.51
C VAL A 22 -17.23 8.50 11.20
N THR A 23 -18.17 7.58 11.38
CA THR A 23 -17.93 6.26 12.00
C THR A 23 -16.91 5.44 11.20
N LEU A 24 -17.02 5.36 9.88
CA LEU A 24 -16.01 4.70 9.04
C LEU A 24 -14.64 5.37 9.19
N LEU A 25 -14.61 6.70 9.20
CA LEU A 25 -13.38 7.47 9.34
C LEU A 25 -12.71 7.25 10.70
N PHE A 26 -13.50 7.10 11.77
CA PHE A 26 -13.00 6.80 13.11
C PHE A 26 -12.46 5.36 13.26
N HIS A 27 -12.91 4.44 12.40
CA HIS A 27 -12.45 3.03 12.41
C HIS A 27 -11.31 2.76 11.42
N PHE A 28 -10.79 3.78 10.73
CA PHE A 28 -9.54 3.65 10.01
C PHE A 28 -8.41 3.31 11.01
N SER A 29 -7.46 2.45 10.61
CA SER A 29 -6.52 1.73 11.51
C SER A 29 -5.65 2.62 12.45
N ARG A 30 -5.75 3.94 12.37
CA ARG A 30 -5.36 4.91 13.41
C ARG A 30 -6.54 5.84 13.74
N PRO A 31 -7.32 5.60 14.81
CA PRO A 31 -8.31 6.58 15.24
C PRO A 31 -7.63 7.92 15.59
N PRO A 32 -8.25 9.07 15.26
CA PRO A 32 -7.56 10.36 15.19
C PRO A 32 -7.08 11.01 16.49
N PHE A 33 -7.27 10.45 17.69
CA PHE A 33 -6.86 11.15 18.93
C PHE A 33 -6.38 10.20 20.04
N PRO A 34 -5.23 10.54 20.67
CA PRO A 34 -5.32 11.39 21.85
C PRO A 34 -4.30 12.55 21.86
N LEU A 35 -4.83 13.77 21.84
CA LEU A 35 -4.28 15.03 22.35
C LEU A 35 -2.75 15.20 22.41
N ARG A 36 -2.12 15.21 21.23
CA ARG A 36 -1.04 16.15 20.88
C ARG A 36 -1.40 16.71 19.51
N ILE A 37 -2.24 17.75 19.50
CA ILE A 37 -3.03 18.31 18.38
C ILE A 37 -2.23 18.63 17.08
N TRP A 38 -0.91 18.47 17.09
CA TRP A 38 0.00 18.85 16.01
C TRP A 38 0.91 17.72 15.49
N THR A 39 0.81 16.48 16.00
CA THR A 39 1.46 15.33 15.33
C THR A 39 0.56 14.84 14.19
N ASN A 40 0.65 15.58 13.08
CA ASN A 40 -0.22 15.69 11.89
C ASN A 40 -0.63 14.41 11.12
N THR A 41 -0.25 13.20 11.55
CA THR A 41 -0.36 12.01 10.67
C THR A 41 -1.81 11.52 10.49
N SER A 42 -2.64 11.57 11.54
CA SER A 42 -4.02 11.04 11.46
C SER A 42 -4.96 11.96 10.68
N LEU A 43 -4.91 13.27 10.92
CA LEU A 43 -5.67 14.24 10.14
C LEU A 43 -5.23 14.23 8.68
N PHE A 44 -3.92 14.13 8.43
CA PHE A 44 -3.39 13.96 7.09
C PHE A 44 -3.96 12.72 6.40
N MET A 45 -3.99 11.56 7.07
CA MET A 45 -4.54 10.34 6.48
C MET A 45 -6.01 10.48 6.11
N LEU A 46 -6.80 11.11 6.97
CA LEU A 46 -8.21 11.40 6.69
C LEU A 46 -8.35 12.30 5.46
N ILE A 47 -7.60 13.39 5.43
CA ILE A 47 -7.59 14.36 4.34
C ILE A 47 -7.10 13.72 3.04
N HIS A 48 -6.06 12.89 3.09
CA HIS A 48 -5.53 12.16 1.96
C HIS A 48 -6.55 11.16 1.41
N LEU A 49 -7.20 10.38 2.28
CA LEU A 49 -8.28 9.45 1.90
C LEU A 49 -9.40 10.16 1.13
N LEU A 50 -9.81 11.35 1.59
CA LEU A 50 -10.85 12.17 0.93
C LEU A 50 -10.35 12.92 -0.30
N GLY A 51 -9.07 13.29 -0.32
CA GLY A 51 -8.42 14.08 -1.37
C GLY A 51 -8.03 13.26 -2.59
N SER A 52 -7.56 12.03 -2.37
CA SER A 52 -6.87 11.20 -3.36
C SER A 52 -7.25 9.72 -3.26
N PRO A 53 -8.53 9.37 -3.41
CA PRO A 53 -9.00 8.00 -3.21
C PRO A 53 -8.38 7.00 -4.19
N ILE A 54 -8.07 7.43 -5.42
CA ILE A 54 -7.43 6.60 -6.45
C ILE A 54 -6.01 6.20 -6.01
N THR A 55 -5.18 7.17 -5.67
CA THR A 55 -3.80 6.95 -5.20
C THR A 55 -3.78 6.10 -3.93
N ASN A 56 -4.74 6.32 -3.02
CA ASN A 56 -4.86 5.55 -1.79
C ASN A 56 -5.16 4.06 -2.06
N ILE A 57 -6.22 3.75 -2.81
CA ILE A 57 -6.55 2.35 -3.15
C ILE A 57 -5.42 1.69 -3.93
N ALA A 58 -4.82 2.38 -4.89
CA ALA A 58 -3.67 1.87 -5.66
C ALA A 58 -2.46 1.56 -4.75
N SER A 59 -2.18 2.41 -3.76
CA SER A 59 -1.10 2.20 -2.77
C SER A 59 -1.35 0.98 -1.88
N LEU A 60 -2.59 0.78 -1.43
CA LEU A 60 -2.98 -0.38 -0.64
C LEU A 60 -2.85 -1.69 -1.44
N LEU A 61 -3.34 -1.68 -2.69
CA LEU A 61 -3.23 -2.83 -3.59
C LEU A 61 -1.78 -3.18 -3.94
N HIS A 62 -0.96 -2.16 -4.22
CA HIS A 62 0.47 -2.35 -4.45
C HIS A 62 1.15 -2.96 -3.21
N THR A 63 0.82 -2.48 -2.01
CA THR A 63 1.36 -2.99 -0.75
C THR A 63 1.09 -4.49 -0.57
N LEU A 64 -0.14 -4.94 -0.88
CA LEU A 64 -0.48 -6.36 -0.87
C LEU A 64 0.29 -7.14 -1.94
N SER A 65 0.43 -6.58 -3.13
CA SER A 65 1.16 -7.19 -4.23
C SER A 65 2.65 -7.38 -3.92
N SER A 66 3.32 -6.35 -3.39
CA SER A 66 4.72 -6.44 -2.96
C SER A 66 4.92 -7.47 -1.85
N CYS A 67 4.02 -7.50 -0.85
CA CYS A 67 4.07 -8.51 0.21
C CYS A 67 3.87 -9.93 -0.34
N GLN A 68 2.93 -10.11 -1.28
CA GLN A 68 2.70 -11.40 -1.94
C GLN A 68 3.91 -11.86 -2.76
N ALA A 69 4.61 -10.94 -3.43
CA ALA A 69 5.84 -11.24 -4.14
C ALA A 69 6.98 -11.62 -3.18
N GLY A 70 7.14 -10.88 -2.07
CA GLY A 70 8.08 -11.21 -1.00
C GLY A 70 7.79 -12.56 -0.35
N ALA A 71 6.51 -12.88 -0.13
CA ALA A 71 6.06 -14.18 0.39
C ALA A 71 6.48 -15.33 -0.53
N LYS A 72 6.22 -15.22 -1.84
CA LYS A 72 6.62 -16.23 -2.81
C LYS A 72 8.13 -16.40 -2.89
N SER A 73 8.87 -15.28 -2.94
CA SER A 73 10.34 -15.30 -2.94
C SER A 73 10.89 -16.03 -1.72
N MET A 74 10.35 -15.75 -0.53
CA MET A 74 10.79 -16.39 0.70
C MET A 74 10.39 -17.88 0.77
N GLN A 75 9.22 -18.25 0.26
CA GLN A 75 8.83 -19.66 0.11
C GLN A 75 9.79 -20.42 -0.81
N ASP A 76 10.17 -19.82 -1.94
CA ASP A 76 11.11 -20.41 -2.89
C ASP A 76 12.51 -20.56 -2.26
N GLN A 77 12.98 -19.56 -1.52
CA GLN A 77 14.26 -19.64 -0.80
C GLN A 77 14.27 -20.73 0.28
N LEU A 78 13.20 -20.84 1.09
CA LEU A 78 13.12 -21.91 2.09
C LEU A 78 13.05 -23.28 1.44
N ARG A 79 12.35 -23.42 0.31
CA ARG A 79 12.30 -24.66 -0.46
C ARG A 79 13.69 -25.04 -0.98
N GLU A 80 14.41 -24.08 -1.55
CA GLU A 80 15.80 -24.26 -2.00
C GLU A 80 16.70 -24.75 -0.86
N ILE A 81 16.62 -24.11 0.31
CA ILE A 81 17.39 -24.51 1.51
C ILE A 81 17.00 -25.92 1.95
N GLN A 82 15.71 -26.23 1.99
CA GLN A 82 15.23 -27.55 2.38
C GLN A 82 15.76 -28.64 1.43
N GLU A 83 15.72 -28.39 0.11
CA GLU A 83 16.26 -29.31 -0.89
C GLU A 83 17.77 -29.51 -0.75
N GLN A 84 18.52 -28.44 -0.45
CA GLN A 84 19.95 -28.53 -0.18
C GLN A 84 20.24 -29.32 1.11
N VAL A 85 19.49 -29.08 2.19
CA VAL A 85 19.57 -29.87 3.43
C VAL A 85 19.25 -31.35 3.20
N GLU A 86 18.27 -31.65 2.35
CA GLU A 86 17.91 -33.03 2.04
C GLU A 86 19.03 -33.77 1.27
N LYS A 87 19.72 -33.06 0.36
CA LYS A 87 20.86 -33.57 -0.42
C LYS A 87 22.15 -33.72 0.40
N LEU A 88 22.32 -32.95 1.47
CA LEU A 88 23.52 -33.05 2.31
C LEU A 88 23.68 -34.45 2.92
N PRO A 89 24.89 -35.06 2.83
CA PRO A 89 25.23 -36.26 3.59
C PRO A 89 25.02 -36.04 5.08
N TRP A 90 24.54 -37.06 5.79
CA TRP A 90 24.23 -36.94 7.22
C TRP A 90 25.44 -36.50 8.06
N GLN A 91 26.65 -36.89 7.64
CA GLN A 91 27.91 -36.56 8.29
C GLN A 91 28.27 -35.08 8.14
N GLU A 92 27.93 -34.45 7.02
CA GLU A 92 28.22 -33.04 6.71
C GLU A 92 27.14 -32.09 7.23
N ALA A 93 25.91 -32.58 7.40
CA ALA A 93 24.81 -31.80 7.94
C ALA A 93 25.07 -31.41 9.41
N ASN A 94 25.03 -30.12 9.71
CA ASN A 94 25.01 -29.64 11.10
C ASN A 94 23.75 -30.12 11.85
N LEU A 95 23.76 -30.02 13.18
CA LEU A 95 22.66 -30.51 14.03
C LEU A 95 21.29 -29.91 13.68
N LEU A 96 21.23 -28.66 13.21
CA LEU A 96 19.97 -28.01 12.82
C LEU A 96 19.42 -28.58 11.50
N ALA A 97 20.29 -28.83 10.51
CA ALA A 97 19.94 -29.52 9.28
C ALA A 97 19.49 -30.97 9.53
N ARG A 98 20.16 -31.69 10.44
CA ARG A 98 19.74 -33.03 10.88
C ARG A 98 18.36 -33.00 11.54
N GLU A 99 18.09 -32.01 12.39
CA GLU A 99 16.80 -31.79 13.03
C GLU A 99 15.68 -31.51 12.00
N LEU A 100 15.99 -30.76 10.94
CA LEU A 100 15.07 -30.50 9.83
C LEU A 100 14.80 -31.78 9.00
N LYS A 101 15.83 -32.59 8.78
CA LYS A 101 15.75 -33.84 7.99
C LYS A 101 14.98 -34.95 8.70
N SER A 102 15.13 -35.07 10.03
CA SER A 102 14.62 -36.21 10.80
C SER A 102 13.12 -36.18 11.08
N ASN A 103 12.50 -34.99 11.17
CA ASN A 103 11.15 -34.86 11.70
C ASN A 103 10.19 -34.09 10.77
N ARG A 104 9.08 -34.73 10.37
CA ARG A 104 8.03 -34.12 9.53
C ARG A 104 7.41 -32.88 10.17
N SER A 105 7.27 -32.84 11.50
CA SER A 105 6.77 -31.63 12.19
C SER A 105 7.76 -30.47 12.06
N ASN A 106 9.06 -30.75 12.09
CA ASN A 106 10.10 -29.73 11.89
C ASN A 106 10.10 -29.20 10.46
N LYS A 107 9.89 -30.06 9.45
CA LYS A 107 9.68 -29.60 8.06
C LYS A 107 8.49 -28.66 7.93
N ARG A 108 7.36 -28.96 8.59
CA ARG A 108 6.19 -28.06 8.61
C ARG A 108 6.49 -26.73 9.32
N ARG A 109 7.16 -26.76 10.48
CA ARG A 109 7.58 -25.56 11.23
C ARG A 109 8.60 -24.71 10.47
N PHE A 110 9.46 -25.35 9.68
CA PHE A 110 10.40 -24.66 8.80
C PHE A 110 9.67 -24.04 7.62
N ALA A 111 8.76 -24.80 6.99
CA ALA A 111 7.90 -24.27 5.93
C ALA A 111 7.03 -23.11 6.42
N SER A 112 6.58 -23.06 7.67
CA SER A 112 5.82 -21.90 8.17
C SER A 112 6.69 -20.66 8.46
N LEU A 113 8.02 -20.75 8.37
CA LEU A 113 8.92 -19.64 8.66
C LEU A 113 8.83 -18.53 7.60
N TRP A 114 8.39 -18.82 6.37
CA TRP A 114 8.33 -17.82 5.30
C TRP A 114 7.47 -16.62 5.72
N ALA A 115 6.34 -16.84 6.40
CA ALA A 115 5.44 -15.75 6.76
C ALA A 115 6.11 -14.75 7.72
N ARG A 116 6.84 -15.28 8.72
CA ARG A 116 7.61 -14.49 9.69
C ARG A 116 8.77 -13.74 9.02
N LEU A 117 9.49 -14.40 8.13
CA LEU A 117 10.61 -13.80 7.40
C LEU A 117 10.14 -12.73 6.42
N THR A 118 9.04 -12.97 5.70
CA THR A 118 8.42 -11.97 4.82
C THR A 118 7.93 -10.76 5.62
N LEU A 119 7.40 -10.95 6.84
CA LEU A 119 7.02 -9.83 7.69
C LEU A 119 8.24 -8.97 8.08
N ILE A 120 9.36 -9.60 8.44
CA ILE A 120 10.62 -8.90 8.71
C ILE A 120 11.11 -8.17 7.46
N GLN A 121 11.09 -8.83 6.30
CA GLN A 121 11.48 -8.24 5.01
C GLN A 121 10.62 -7.01 4.68
N VAL A 122 9.29 -7.14 4.73
CA VAL A 122 8.35 -6.04 4.47
C VAL A 122 8.59 -4.88 5.44
N SER A 123 8.88 -5.18 6.71
CA SER A 123 9.21 -4.15 7.70
C SER A 123 10.53 -3.45 7.34
N TYR A 124 11.57 -4.16 6.90
CA TYR A 124 12.79 -3.51 6.39
C TYR A 124 12.52 -2.65 5.15
N ASP A 125 11.71 -3.15 4.21
CA ASP A 125 11.39 -2.46 2.96
C ASP A 125 10.61 -1.15 3.22
N GLU A 126 9.70 -1.14 4.19
CA GLU A 126 8.97 0.06 4.67
C GLU A 126 9.91 1.15 5.23
N TRP A 127 11.02 0.72 5.84
CA TRP A 127 12.10 1.60 6.33
C TRP A 127 13.18 1.83 5.27
N GLY A 128 12.95 1.31 4.06
CA GLY A 128 13.80 1.57 2.93
C GLY A 128 15.17 0.91 2.98
N VAL A 129 15.29 -0.13 3.79
CA VAL A 129 16.46 -0.99 3.76
C VAL A 129 16.44 -1.78 2.46
N LYS A 130 17.48 -1.63 1.65
CA LYS A 130 17.68 -2.44 0.44
C LYS A 130 18.30 -3.79 0.84
N ARG A 131 18.13 -4.82 0.00
CA ARG A 131 18.74 -6.16 0.18
C ARG A 131 18.36 -6.89 1.49
N SER A 132 17.23 -6.52 2.09
CA SER A 132 16.66 -7.21 3.26
C SER A 132 16.41 -8.71 2.98
N CYS A 133 15.98 -9.03 1.76
CA CYS A 133 15.77 -10.40 1.31
C CYS A 133 17.09 -11.20 1.27
N ASP A 134 18.16 -10.63 0.71
CA ASP A 134 19.47 -11.28 0.62
C ASP A 134 20.06 -11.51 2.01
N PHE A 135 19.88 -10.55 2.93
CA PHE A 135 20.25 -10.68 4.33
C PHE A 135 19.60 -11.89 5.00
N LEU A 136 18.27 -12.00 4.89
CA LEU A 136 17.52 -13.10 5.47
C LEU A 136 17.91 -14.43 4.83
N LYS A 137 18.06 -14.47 3.49
CA LYS A 137 18.52 -15.65 2.77
C LYS A 137 19.88 -16.13 3.27
N ARG A 138 20.88 -15.24 3.34
CA ARG A 138 22.24 -15.57 3.80
C ARG A 138 22.22 -16.06 5.25
N THR A 139 21.46 -15.40 6.12
CA THR A 139 21.32 -15.81 7.53
C THR A 139 20.76 -17.25 7.64
N LEU A 140 19.77 -17.61 6.82
CA LEU A 140 19.22 -18.96 6.80
C LEU A 140 20.18 -19.98 6.19
N MET A 141 20.89 -19.62 5.12
CA MET A 141 21.94 -20.47 4.54
C MET A 141 23.02 -20.76 5.59
N GLY A 142 23.48 -19.75 6.35
CA GLY A 142 24.42 -19.93 7.45
C GLY A 142 23.88 -20.83 8.57
N LEU A 143 22.61 -20.66 8.94
CA LEU A 143 21.96 -21.49 9.96
C LEU A 143 21.92 -22.98 9.59
N TYR A 144 21.61 -23.31 8.34
CA TYR A 144 21.28 -24.67 7.92
C TYR A 144 22.34 -25.36 7.06
N LEU A 145 23.13 -24.63 6.27
CA LEU A 145 24.03 -25.24 5.30
C LEU A 145 25.50 -25.08 5.64
N GLU A 146 25.88 -24.05 6.40
CA GLU A 146 27.28 -23.91 6.78
C GLU A 146 27.70 -25.10 7.65
N PRO A 147 28.85 -25.73 7.31
CA PRO A 147 29.38 -26.86 8.05
C PRO A 147 29.68 -26.45 9.50
N PRO A 148 29.80 -27.42 10.41
CA PRO A 148 30.29 -27.14 11.76
C PRO A 148 31.65 -26.41 11.68
N PHE A 149 31.85 -25.42 12.55
CA PHE A 149 33.12 -24.70 12.69
C PHE A 149 34.28 -25.69 12.97
N PRO A 150 35.55 -25.31 12.70
CA PRO A 150 36.70 -26.19 12.91
C PRO A 150 36.70 -26.84 14.31
N LEU A 151 37.26 -28.04 14.36
CA LEU A 151 37.22 -29.08 15.40
C LEU A 151 37.37 -28.65 16.88
N ASP A 152 37.78 -27.42 17.16
CA ASP A 152 38.04 -26.92 18.51
C ASP A 152 36.80 -26.34 19.22
N GLN A 153 35.67 -26.12 18.52
CA GLN A 153 34.43 -25.63 19.14
C GLN A 153 33.45 -26.77 19.44
N ASP A 154 32.81 -26.73 20.61
CA ASP A 154 31.76 -27.67 21.02
C ASP A 154 30.54 -27.58 20.08
N GLU A 155 30.27 -28.67 19.34
CA GLU A 155 29.14 -28.78 18.40
C GLU A 155 27.79 -28.47 19.08
N GLN A 156 27.64 -28.82 20.36
CA GLN A 156 26.43 -28.52 21.14
C GLN A 156 26.27 -27.02 21.38
N GLU A 157 27.36 -26.31 21.67
CA GLU A 157 27.33 -24.87 21.87
C GLU A 157 26.96 -24.14 20.57
N THR A 158 27.54 -24.54 19.43
CA THR A 158 27.18 -23.99 18.11
C THR A 158 25.71 -24.25 17.78
N PHE A 159 25.20 -25.45 18.06
CA PHE A 159 23.79 -25.77 17.85
C PHE A 159 22.86 -24.93 18.73
N ARG A 160 23.24 -24.72 20.00
CA ARG A 160 22.50 -23.83 20.93
C ARG A 160 22.43 -22.41 20.38
N LYS A 161 23.56 -21.86 19.91
CA LYS A 161 23.64 -20.52 19.30
C LYS A 161 22.77 -20.40 18.05
N ARG A 162 22.81 -21.39 17.14
CA ARG A 162 21.95 -21.39 15.93
C ARG A 162 20.46 -21.46 16.27
N ARG A 163 20.07 -22.27 17.26
CA ARG A 163 18.69 -22.29 17.77
C ARG A 163 18.28 -20.97 18.40
N GLU A 164 19.18 -20.33 19.14
CA GLU A 164 18.94 -19.01 19.73
C GLU A 164 18.71 -17.97 18.64
N VAL A 165 19.53 -17.92 17.59
CA VAL A 165 19.34 -17.03 16.43
C VAL A 165 17.97 -17.24 15.78
N LEU A 166 17.59 -18.49 15.51
CA LEU A 166 16.26 -18.80 14.94
C LEU A 166 15.13 -18.37 15.88
N ALA A 167 15.31 -18.50 17.19
CA ALA A 167 14.36 -18.02 18.19
C ALA A 167 14.27 -16.49 18.21
N GLN A 168 15.38 -15.76 18.05
CA GLN A 168 15.38 -14.30 17.94
C GLN A 168 14.66 -13.82 16.67
N ILE A 169 14.86 -14.49 15.52
CA ILE A 169 14.12 -14.19 14.28
C ILE A 169 12.62 -14.37 14.50
N ARG A 170 12.19 -15.49 15.10
CA ARG A 170 10.78 -15.73 15.40
C ARG A 170 10.22 -14.67 16.34
N LYS A 171 10.92 -14.40 17.44
CA LYS A 171 10.55 -13.38 18.41
C LYS A 171 10.43 -12.00 17.77
N ALA A 172 11.35 -11.61 16.89
CA ALA A 172 11.30 -10.34 16.19
C ALA A 172 10.07 -10.26 15.26
N ALA A 173 9.77 -11.32 14.49
CA ALA A 173 8.58 -11.36 13.68
C ALA A 173 7.28 -11.30 14.51
N ASP A 174 7.22 -12.02 15.62
CA ASP A 174 6.06 -12.03 16.52
C ASP A 174 5.88 -10.64 17.17
N MET A 175 6.97 -9.96 17.57
CA MET A 175 6.92 -8.57 18.05
C MET A 175 6.48 -7.58 16.97
N LEU A 176 6.96 -7.74 15.73
CA LEU A 176 6.58 -6.86 14.60
C LEU A 176 5.10 -6.97 14.27
N ALA A 177 4.52 -8.16 14.39
CA ALA A 177 3.09 -8.31 14.16
C ALA A 177 2.22 -7.95 15.34
N ALA A 178 2.66 -8.22 16.58
CA ALA A 178 1.96 -7.71 17.75
C ALA A 178 1.89 -6.17 17.72
N ASP A 179 2.91 -5.53 17.15
CA ASP A 179 2.91 -4.09 16.90
C ASP A 179 2.02 -3.66 15.71
N ARG A 180 1.69 -4.56 14.78
CA ARG A 180 0.71 -4.29 13.71
C ARG A 180 -0.69 -4.54 14.25
N ALA A 181 -1.37 -3.47 14.64
CA ALA A 181 -2.76 -3.58 15.04
C ALA A 181 -3.63 -3.86 13.81
N THR A 182 -4.06 -5.11 13.64
CA THR A 182 -5.05 -5.52 12.63
C THR A 182 -6.44 -5.42 13.24
N TYR A 183 -7.13 -4.30 12.98
CA TYR A 183 -8.49 -4.06 13.48
C TYR A 183 -9.56 -4.74 12.62
N VAL A 184 -9.33 -6.01 12.22
CA VAL A 184 -10.18 -6.72 11.28
C VAL A 184 -11.63 -6.77 11.76
N LEU A 185 -11.86 -7.22 13.01
CA LEU A 185 -13.21 -7.32 13.57
C LEU A 185 -13.91 -5.96 13.74
N PRO A 186 -13.30 -4.93 14.39
CA PRO A 186 -13.90 -3.60 14.45
C PRO A 186 -14.21 -3.01 13.08
N ILE A 187 -13.39 -3.29 12.06
CA ILE A 187 -13.61 -2.79 10.71
C ILE A 187 -14.77 -3.51 10.03
N PHE A 188 -14.90 -4.83 10.18
CA PHE A 188 -16.10 -5.53 9.73
C PHE A 188 -17.36 -4.97 10.39
N ILE A 189 -17.32 -4.71 11.70
CA ILE A 189 -18.43 -4.07 12.41
C ILE A 189 -18.71 -2.67 11.83
N ALA A 190 -17.69 -1.85 11.61
CA ALA A 190 -17.84 -0.52 11.03
C ALA A 190 -18.43 -0.55 9.62
N GLN A 191 -18.04 -1.52 8.78
CA GLN A 191 -18.62 -1.73 7.46
C GLN A 191 -20.09 -2.17 7.54
N ILE A 192 -20.42 -3.10 8.43
CA ILE A 192 -21.81 -3.53 8.67
C ILE A 192 -22.64 -2.33 9.13
N VAL A 193 -22.14 -1.52 10.06
CA VAL A 193 -22.82 -0.31 10.54
C VAL A 193 -23.01 0.69 9.40
N PHE A 194 -21.99 0.90 8.56
CA PHE A 194 -22.08 1.76 7.40
C PHE A 194 -23.15 1.29 6.40
N ILE A 195 -23.13 0.03 6.00
CA ILE A 195 -24.13 -0.54 5.07
C ILE A 195 -25.53 -0.51 5.70
N SER A 196 -25.64 -0.81 6.99
CA SER A 196 -26.90 -0.75 7.73
C SER A 196 -27.44 0.68 7.82
N SER A 197 -26.57 1.69 7.91
CA SER A 197 -27.00 3.09 7.93
C SER A 197 -27.57 3.55 6.59
N ILE A 198 -26.99 3.10 5.47
CA ILE A 198 -27.54 3.34 4.12
C ILE A 198 -28.89 2.65 3.98
N SER A 199 -29.00 1.41 4.48
CA SER A 199 -30.24 0.64 4.51
C SER A 199 -31.33 1.35 5.33
N ALA A 200 -30.98 1.84 6.52
CA ALA A 200 -31.88 2.60 7.37
C ALA A 200 -32.28 3.94 6.73
N ALA A 201 -31.38 4.58 5.96
CA ALA A 201 -31.71 5.77 5.20
C ALA A 201 -32.79 5.47 4.15
N PHE A 202 -32.63 4.43 3.34
CA PHE A 202 -33.68 4.02 2.38
C PHE A 202 -34.99 3.64 3.08
N TRP A 203 -34.92 2.83 4.14
CA TRP A 203 -36.09 2.39 4.89
C TRP A 203 -36.88 3.57 5.47
N ARG A 204 -36.18 4.55 6.05
CA ARG A 204 -36.80 5.77 6.58
C ARG A 204 -37.56 6.53 5.49
N VAL A 205 -36.99 6.66 4.29
CA VAL A 205 -37.66 7.38 3.20
C VAL A 205 -38.87 6.61 2.67
N ILE A 206 -38.84 5.27 2.68
CA ILE A 206 -39.98 4.45 2.28
C ILE A 206 -41.14 4.56 3.30
N GLY A 207 -40.81 4.60 4.60
CA GLY A 207 -41.82 4.69 5.68
C GLY A 207 -42.50 6.05 5.79
N VAL A 208 -41.83 7.10 5.31
CA VAL A 208 -42.36 8.45 5.15
C VAL A 208 -43.23 8.49 3.91
N PHE A 209 -44.50 8.07 4.04
CA PHE A 209 -45.51 8.41 3.03
C PHE A 209 -45.62 9.93 2.96
N PRO A 210 -45.78 10.52 1.76
CA PRO A 210 -45.93 11.96 1.61
C PRO A 210 -47.26 12.42 2.22
N GLN A 211 -47.30 12.56 3.55
CA GLN A 211 -48.32 13.28 4.28
C GLN A 211 -47.75 14.66 4.59
N ASP A 212 -48.33 15.67 3.93
CA ASP A 212 -48.23 17.10 4.18
C ASP A 212 -46.84 17.65 4.59
N GLY A 213 -45.91 17.65 3.64
CA GLY A 213 -44.72 18.52 3.69
C GLY A 213 -43.37 17.84 3.84
N GLU A 214 -43.33 16.50 3.88
CA GLU A 214 -42.05 15.77 3.95
C GLU A 214 -41.32 15.71 2.59
N TRP A 215 -40.01 15.96 2.62
CA TRP A 215 -39.17 16.18 1.44
C TRP A 215 -38.47 14.90 0.97
N THR A 216 -39.24 13.91 0.51
CA THR A 216 -38.76 12.59 0.04
C THR A 216 -37.63 12.71 -1.00
N ASN A 217 -37.71 13.70 -1.89
CA ASN A 217 -36.69 14.02 -2.88
C ASN A 217 -35.35 14.44 -2.26
N VAL A 218 -35.36 15.28 -1.22
CA VAL A 218 -34.14 15.76 -0.54
C VAL A 218 -33.38 14.60 0.11
N GLU A 219 -34.11 13.64 0.68
CA GLU A 219 -33.49 12.45 1.26
C GLU A 219 -32.88 11.53 0.20
N ALA A 220 -33.58 11.29 -0.91
CA ALA A 220 -33.05 10.54 -2.04
C ALA A 220 -31.74 11.13 -2.57
N TYR A 221 -31.67 12.45 -2.72
CA TYR A 221 -30.45 13.12 -3.14
C TYR A 221 -29.35 13.08 -2.09
N SER A 222 -29.68 13.13 -0.80
CA SER A 222 -28.67 12.94 0.24
C SER A 222 -28.02 11.56 0.14
N ILE A 223 -28.80 10.52 -0.15
CA ILE A 223 -28.28 9.17 -0.39
C ILE A 223 -27.39 9.20 -1.64
N ALA A 224 -27.87 9.78 -2.74
CA ALA A 224 -27.11 9.90 -3.99
C ALA A 224 -25.79 10.67 -3.81
N MET A 225 -25.74 11.72 -2.97
CA MET A 225 -24.52 12.48 -2.69
C MET A 225 -23.55 11.78 -1.74
N SER A 226 -24.02 10.77 -0.99
CA SER A 226 -23.17 9.91 -0.16
C SER A 226 -22.58 8.73 -0.94
N ALA A 227 -23.23 8.30 -2.01
CA ALA A 227 -22.81 7.18 -2.85
C ALA A 227 -21.40 7.32 -3.49
N PRO A 228 -20.87 8.52 -3.82
CA PRO A 228 -19.49 8.69 -4.25
C PRO A 228 -18.45 8.20 -3.24
N PHE A 229 -18.82 8.03 -1.96
CA PHE A 229 -17.93 7.56 -0.90
C PHE A 229 -17.98 6.03 -0.71
N LEU A 230 -18.73 5.29 -1.54
CA LEU A 230 -18.78 3.83 -1.46
C LEU A 230 -17.40 3.18 -1.68
N TYR A 231 -16.48 3.82 -2.42
CA TYR A 231 -15.08 3.36 -2.55
C TYR A 231 -14.38 3.20 -1.19
N MET A 232 -14.87 3.82 -0.12
CA MET A 232 -14.33 3.65 1.22
C MET A 232 -14.46 2.21 1.72
N VAL A 233 -15.45 1.43 1.24
CA VAL A 233 -15.62 0.02 1.62
C VAL A 233 -14.35 -0.78 1.31
N PRO A 234 -13.86 -0.85 0.05
CA PRO A 234 -12.60 -1.53 -0.24
C PRO A 234 -11.40 -0.83 0.38
N ALA A 235 -11.34 0.50 0.44
CA ALA A 235 -10.18 1.19 1.02
C ALA A 235 -9.99 0.87 2.52
N VAL A 236 -11.07 0.92 3.29
CA VAL A 236 -11.09 0.58 4.72
C VAL A 236 -10.80 -0.90 4.93
N PHE A 237 -11.37 -1.79 4.11
CA PHE A 237 -11.08 -3.23 4.14
C PHE A 237 -9.57 -3.48 3.99
N LEU A 238 -8.97 -3.00 2.90
CA LEU A 238 -7.56 -3.24 2.61
C LEU A 238 -6.64 -2.64 3.68
N SER A 239 -6.97 -1.44 4.19
CA SER A 239 -6.23 -0.81 5.29
C SER A 239 -6.33 -1.60 6.60
N ALA A 240 -7.45 -2.27 6.86
CA ALA A 240 -7.64 -3.14 8.03
C ALA A 240 -6.65 -4.29 8.05
N ILE A 241 -6.52 -4.93 6.90
CA ILE A 241 -5.74 -6.15 6.70
C ILE A 241 -4.26 -5.85 6.77
N ILE A 242 -3.81 -4.81 6.05
CA ILE A 242 -2.40 -4.41 6.07
C ILE A 242 -1.99 -3.98 7.49
N GLY A 243 -2.94 -3.37 8.23
CA GLY A 243 -2.69 -2.86 9.57
C GLY A 243 -1.77 -1.65 9.56
N VAL A 244 -1.41 -1.17 10.74
CA VAL A 244 -0.42 -0.10 10.95
C VAL A 244 0.39 -0.40 12.19
N SER A 245 1.67 0.00 12.16
CA SER A 245 2.51 -0.03 13.37
C SER A 245 1.89 0.86 14.44
N GLN A 246 1.74 0.34 15.67
CA GLN A 246 1.17 1.08 16.80
C GLN A 246 2.05 2.27 17.15
N THR A 247 3.37 2.08 17.13
CA THR A 247 4.32 3.17 17.32
C THR A 247 5.31 3.23 16.15
N GLU A 248 5.91 4.39 15.95
CA GLU A 248 6.91 4.57 14.89
C GLU A 248 8.26 3.97 15.30
N ARG A 249 8.56 3.98 16.59
CA ARG A 249 9.85 3.54 17.14
C ARG A 249 9.92 2.04 17.43
N SER A 250 8.77 1.36 17.58
CA SER A 250 8.73 -0.07 17.86
C SER A 250 9.36 -0.90 16.75
N VAL A 251 8.97 -0.67 15.49
CA VAL A 251 9.52 -1.40 14.34
C VAL A 251 11.04 -1.21 14.24
N VAL A 252 11.52 0.03 14.33
CA VAL A 252 12.97 0.34 14.32
C VAL A 252 13.69 -0.38 15.44
N ARG A 253 13.17 -0.29 16.67
CA ARG A 253 13.75 -0.94 17.84
C ARG A 253 13.83 -2.45 17.68
N VAL A 254 12.76 -3.08 17.17
CA VAL A 254 12.73 -4.53 16.95
C VAL A 254 13.72 -4.95 15.86
N LEU A 255 13.78 -4.22 14.74
CA LEU A 255 14.71 -4.51 13.65
C LEU A 255 16.17 -4.29 14.05
N ASN A 256 16.46 -3.24 14.83
CA ASN A 256 17.81 -2.96 15.34
C ASN A 256 18.22 -3.95 16.44
N ASP A 257 17.32 -4.32 17.36
CA ASP A 257 17.57 -5.38 18.35
C ASP A 257 17.85 -6.73 17.68
N LEU A 258 17.09 -7.08 16.63
CA LEU A 258 17.36 -8.25 15.80
C LEU A 258 18.75 -8.15 15.15
N GLY A 259 19.05 -7.02 14.51
CA GLY A 259 20.35 -6.78 13.88
C GLY A 259 21.52 -6.90 14.86
N GLU A 260 21.44 -6.27 16.04
CA GLU A 260 22.47 -6.32 17.07
C GLU A 260 22.71 -7.74 17.59
N LYS A 261 21.64 -8.51 17.81
CA LYS A 261 21.75 -9.91 18.25
C LYS A 261 22.36 -10.80 17.18
N LEU A 262 22.04 -10.55 15.91
CA LEU A 262 22.66 -11.25 14.78
C LEU A 262 24.14 -10.87 14.61
N MET A 263 24.53 -9.61 14.87
CA MET A 263 25.93 -9.15 14.83
C MET A 263 26.84 -9.85 15.85
N LYS A 264 26.30 -10.28 17.00
CA LYS A 264 27.08 -10.98 18.04
C LYS A 264 27.56 -12.35 17.56
N GLU A 265 26.91 -12.91 16.55
CA GLU A 265 27.21 -14.21 15.97
C GLU A 265 28.12 -14.04 14.75
N ARG A 266 29.43 -14.29 14.92
CA ARG A 266 30.48 -14.10 13.90
C ARG A 266 30.24 -14.82 12.56
N TRP A 267 29.38 -15.83 12.55
CA TRP A 267 29.02 -16.59 11.35
C TRP A 267 27.86 -15.96 10.58
N VAL A 268 27.08 -15.07 11.22
CA VAL A 268 26.03 -14.28 10.56
C VAL A 268 26.61 -13.02 9.92
N ALA A 269 27.58 -12.39 10.60
CA ALA A 269 28.32 -11.26 10.07
C ALA A 269 29.82 -11.44 10.33
N THR A 270 30.62 -11.40 9.26
CA THR A 270 32.00 -10.96 9.41
C THR A 270 31.97 -9.52 9.91
N PRO A 271 32.61 -9.18 11.04
CA PRO A 271 32.66 -7.81 11.51
C PRO A 271 33.18 -6.95 10.37
N GLY A 272 32.32 -6.09 9.84
CA GLY A 272 32.79 -5.06 8.95
C GLY A 272 33.82 -4.28 9.73
N VAL A 273 35.08 -4.22 9.28
CA VAL A 273 35.97 -3.19 9.81
C VAL A 273 35.24 -1.92 9.42
N ALA A 274 34.71 -1.19 10.39
CA ALA A 274 34.06 0.09 10.14
C ALA A 274 35.13 0.92 9.45
N GLY A 275 35.11 0.93 8.12
CA GLY A 275 35.94 1.80 7.33
C GLY A 275 35.59 3.16 7.84
N ASP A 276 36.54 3.78 8.53
CA ASP A 276 36.55 5.20 8.72
C ASP A 276 36.24 5.78 7.34
N VAL A 277 35.00 6.21 7.16
CA VAL A 277 34.67 7.20 6.16
C VAL A 277 35.37 8.45 6.68
N GLU A 278 36.70 8.47 6.57
CA GLU A 278 37.49 9.67 6.49
C GLU A 278 36.94 10.41 5.29
N ARG A 279 35.91 11.21 5.59
CA ARG A 279 35.78 12.60 5.20
C ARG A 279 36.91 13.07 4.29
N ASN A 280 36.87 12.66 3.03
CA ASN A 280 37.55 13.33 1.93
C ASN A 280 36.80 14.65 1.65
N GLU A 281 36.85 15.57 2.63
CA GLU A 281 36.69 17.00 2.42
C GLU A 281 38.10 17.53 2.09
N GLY A 282 38.49 17.54 0.82
CA GLY A 282 39.81 18.07 0.45
C GLY A 282 40.31 17.77 -0.94
N ALA A 283 39.57 18.17 -1.98
CA ALA A 283 40.15 18.42 -3.30
C ALA A 283 39.26 19.39 -4.09
N GLU A 284 39.34 20.68 -3.72
CA GLU A 284 39.10 21.78 -4.65
C GLU A 284 40.09 21.63 -5.81
N SER A 285 39.59 21.21 -6.97
CA SER A 285 40.32 21.26 -8.24
C SER A 285 39.84 22.50 -8.98
N ASP A 286 40.54 23.60 -8.74
CA ASP A 286 40.63 24.73 -9.66
C ASP A 286 41.12 24.23 -11.03
N SER A 287 40.30 24.37 -12.07
CA SER A 287 40.79 24.43 -13.45
C SER A 287 39.77 25.14 -14.33
N ASP A 288 39.94 26.46 -14.42
CA ASP A 288 39.64 27.24 -15.61
C ASP A 288 40.36 26.61 -16.82
N ALA A 289 39.66 26.51 -17.97
CA ALA A 289 40.12 27.02 -19.27
C ALA A 289 39.48 26.31 -20.49
N VAL A 290 38.81 27.13 -21.29
CA VAL A 290 38.97 27.27 -22.76
C VAL A 290 38.11 26.39 -23.70
N VAL A 291 37.18 27.13 -24.30
CA VAL A 291 36.47 27.01 -25.57
C VAL A 291 37.36 26.59 -26.76
N THR A 292 36.90 25.65 -27.59
CA THR A 292 36.53 25.90 -29.01
C THR A 292 35.71 24.74 -29.61
N PRO A 293 34.83 25.03 -30.59
CA PRO A 293 34.06 24.02 -31.32
C PRO A 293 34.76 23.65 -32.63
N ASP A 294 34.60 22.41 -33.09
CA ASP A 294 34.61 22.19 -34.54
C ASP A 294 33.82 20.96 -35.00
N SER A 295 33.48 21.06 -36.27
CA SER A 295 32.37 20.42 -36.97
C SER A 295 32.84 19.37 -37.98
N ASN A 296 31.88 18.54 -38.43
CA ASN A 296 31.84 17.81 -39.71
C ASN A 296 32.84 16.66 -39.97
N SER A 297 32.29 15.46 -40.19
CA SER A 297 32.27 14.72 -41.49
C SER A 297 31.96 13.23 -41.23
N ARG A 298 30.87 12.64 -41.74
CA ARG A 298 30.58 12.13 -43.10
C ARG A 298 31.36 10.87 -43.53
N GLY A 299 30.59 9.80 -43.79
CA GLY A 299 30.86 8.73 -44.77
C GLY A 299 31.62 7.52 -44.21
N ARG A 300 31.22 6.25 -44.31
CA ARG A 300 30.57 5.38 -45.33
C ARG A 300 31.58 4.29 -45.73
N ALA A 301 31.10 3.04 -45.83
CA ALA A 301 31.70 1.89 -46.55
C ALA A 301 32.94 1.26 -45.87
N ASP A 302 33.24 -0.05 -45.84
CA ASP A 302 32.85 -1.27 -46.57
C ASP A 302 33.22 -2.48 -45.66
N SER A 303 32.50 -3.61 -45.61
CA SER A 303 32.41 -4.75 -46.54
C SER A 303 33.70 -5.60 -46.66
N GLU A 304 33.49 -6.92 -46.81
CA GLU A 304 34.42 -8.00 -47.23
C GLU A 304 35.14 -8.80 -46.12
N GLU A 305 34.77 -10.08 -45.92
CA GLU A 305 35.25 -11.29 -46.64
C GLU A 305 36.68 -11.67 -46.20
N SER A 306 37.12 -12.91 -46.11
CA SER A 306 36.56 -14.26 -46.04
C SER A 306 37.81 -15.17 -45.87
N LEU A 307 37.57 -16.42 -45.46
CA LEU A 307 38.38 -17.60 -45.80
C LEU A 307 39.77 -17.84 -45.17
N LEU A 308 39.72 -18.85 -44.30
CA LEU A 308 40.49 -20.12 -44.32
C LEU A 308 41.85 -20.23 -43.60
N PRO A 309 42.16 -21.46 -43.11
CA PRO A 309 43.18 -21.71 -42.10
C PRO A 309 44.49 -22.20 -42.73
N SER A 310 45.61 -21.87 -42.10
CA SER A 310 46.88 -22.54 -42.32
C SER A 310 47.39 -23.17 -41.03
N HIS A 311 47.52 -24.49 -41.08
CA HIS A 311 48.29 -25.32 -40.17
C HIS A 311 49.73 -24.79 -40.04
N GLU A 312 50.22 -24.62 -38.81
CA GLU A 312 51.63 -24.79 -38.52
C GLU A 312 51.80 -25.29 -37.08
N GLY A 313 52.58 -26.37 -36.95
CA GLY A 313 52.75 -27.12 -35.72
C GLY A 313 53.49 -26.30 -34.66
N GLN A 314 53.04 -26.44 -33.42
CA GLN A 314 53.74 -25.88 -32.28
C GLN A 314 53.91 -26.94 -31.20
N CYS A 315 55.19 -27.19 -30.91
CA CYS A 315 55.69 -28.06 -29.86
C CYS A 315 55.02 -27.77 -28.53
N ILE A 316 54.62 -28.84 -27.84
CA ILE A 316 54.17 -28.84 -26.44
C ILE A 316 55.32 -28.31 -25.57
N PRO A 317 55.22 -27.12 -24.97
CA PRO A 317 56.05 -26.75 -23.84
C PRO A 317 55.43 -27.40 -22.61
N LEU A 318 56.23 -28.08 -21.79
CA LEU A 318 55.82 -28.45 -20.44
C LEU A 318 55.38 -27.16 -19.71
N GLU A 319 54.08 -27.06 -19.42
CA GLU A 319 53.54 -26.04 -18.53
C GLU A 319 54.23 -26.16 -17.16
N PRO A 320 54.88 -25.09 -16.66
CA PRO A 320 55.24 -25.03 -15.26
C PRO A 320 53.93 -25.04 -14.47
N MET A 321 53.82 -25.93 -13.47
CA MET A 321 52.71 -25.98 -12.54
C MET A 321 52.25 -24.57 -12.19
N ALA A 322 51.09 -24.19 -12.72
CA ALA A 322 50.43 -22.96 -12.38
C ALA A 322 50.27 -23.00 -10.86
N ARG A 323 51.02 -22.13 -10.17
CA ARG A 323 50.59 -21.66 -8.85
C ARG A 323 49.15 -21.25 -9.08
N ALA A 324 48.23 -21.97 -8.45
CA ALA A 324 46.88 -21.47 -8.26
C ALA A 324 47.06 -20.10 -7.62
N ASN A 325 47.02 -19.05 -8.44
CA ASN A 325 46.78 -17.70 -7.98
C ASN A 325 45.45 -17.88 -7.27
N GLY A 326 45.50 -17.99 -5.94
CA GLY A 326 44.34 -17.99 -5.10
C GLY A 326 43.66 -16.68 -5.42
N GLU A 327 42.71 -16.75 -6.35
CA GLU A 327 41.79 -15.68 -6.64
C GLU A 327 41.21 -15.38 -5.28
N VAL A 328 41.69 -14.29 -4.68
CA VAL A 328 41.18 -13.78 -3.42
C VAL A 328 39.78 -13.38 -3.81
N VAL A 329 38.84 -14.33 -3.67
CA VAL A 329 37.43 -14.07 -3.80
C VAL A 329 37.18 -12.97 -2.79
N GLU A 330 37.12 -11.74 -3.27
CA GLU A 330 36.78 -10.58 -2.45
C GLU A 330 35.44 -10.94 -1.82
N ARG A 331 35.51 -11.32 -0.55
CA ARG A 331 34.36 -11.75 0.21
C ARG A 331 33.60 -10.46 0.45
N GLU A 332 32.64 -10.16 -0.43
CA GLU A 332 31.79 -8.96 -0.33
C GLU A 332 31.37 -8.79 1.13
N GLU A 333 31.92 -7.75 1.77
CA GLU A 333 31.73 -7.48 3.17
C GLU A 333 30.23 -7.22 3.40
N PHE A 334 29.58 -8.18 4.06
CA PHE A 334 28.15 -8.18 4.16
C PHE A 334 27.71 -7.25 5.30
N THR A 335 27.20 -6.07 4.94
CA THR A 335 26.69 -5.11 5.92
C THR A 335 25.29 -5.50 6.39
N ILE A 336 25.12 -5.73 7.69
CA ILE A 336 23.78 -5.89 8.27
C ILE A 336 22.99 -4.59 8.09
N PRO A 337 21.75 -4.65 7.61
CA PRO A 337 20.96 -3.46 7.46
C PRO A 337 20.58 -2.86 8.81
N VAL A 338 21.21 -1.72 9.15
CA VAL A 338 20.84 -0.91 10.31
C VAL A 338 19.73 0.06 9.91
N VAL A 339 18.65 0.08 10.69
CA VAL A 339 17.59 1.07 10.51
C VAL A 339 17.95 2.31 11.32
N VAL A 340 18.34 3.38 10.63
CA VAL A 340 18.66 4.66 11.26
C VAL A 340 17.37 5.27 11.85
N GLU A 341 17.32 5.47 13.17
CA GLU A 341 16.13 6.00 13.86
C GLU A 341 15.81 7.44 13.43
N GLU A 342 16.83 8.24 13.08
CA GLU A 342 16.69 9.61 12.60
C GLU A 342 16.38 9.73 11.10
N GLN A 343 15.86 8.68 10.45
CA GLN A 343 15.38 8.88 9.09
C GLN A 343 14.26 9.92 9.09
N PRO A 344 14.35 10.97 8.25
CA PRO A 344 13.29 11.96 8.16
C PRO A 344 11.98 11.24 7.85
N ILE A 345 10.92 11.57 8.61
CA ILE A 345 9.59 10.96 8.52
C ILE A 345 9.19 10.74 7.04
N PHE A 346 9.52 11.71 6.19
CA PHE A 346 9.37 11.66 4.74
C PHE A 346 9.82 10.36 4.07
N ARG A 347 11.03 9.87 4.36
CA ARG A 347 11.59 8.69 3.68
C ARG A 347 10.76 7.45 3.97
N ARG A 348 10.34 7.31 5.23
CA ARG A 348 9.42 6.25 5.66
C ARG A 348 8.08 6.38 4.95
N VAL A 349 7.55 7.59 4.84
CA VAL A 349 6.24 7.77 4.21
C VAL A 349 6.29 7.42 2.72
N CYS A 350 7.30 7.90 1.99
CA CYS A 350 7.48 7.57 0.56
C CYS A 350 7.64 6.08 0.28
N ARG A 351 8.22 5.33 1.21
CA ARG A 351 8.45 3.88 1.10
C ARG A 351 7.34 3.05 1.75
N GLY A 352 6.31 3.71 2.26
CA GLY A 352 5.06 3.08 2.64
C GLY A 352 4.92 2.66 4.08
N GLY A 353 5.62 3.33 5.00
CA GLY A 353 5.23 3.31 6.41
C GLY A 353 3.88 3.99 6.67
N ILE A 354 3.31 4.65 5.65
CA ILE A 354 1.89 4.95 5.54
C ILE A 354 1.35 4.21 4.32
N TYR A 355 0.64 3.10 4.54
CA TYR A 355 0.24 2.21 3.45
C TYR A 355 -0.72 2.82 2.43
N GLY A 356 -1.55 3.75 2.89
CA GLY A 356 -2.47 4.50 2.03
C GLY A 356 -1.79 5.59 1.21
N TRP A 357 -0.50 5.86 1.40
CA TRP A 357 0.19 6.91 0.66
C TRP A 357 1.61 6.50 0.29
N ARG A 358 1.80 6.07 -0.98
CA ARG A 358 3.10 5.68 -1.54
C ARG A 358 3.34 6.39 -2.87
N PRO A 359 3.83 7.63 -2.90
CA PRO A 359 4.07 8.35 -4.15
C PRO A 359 5.02 7.63 -5.12
N GLU A 360 5.91 6.76 -4.60
CA GLU A 360 6.87 6.00 -5.41
C GLU A 360 6.19 5.05 -6.43
N ILE A 361 4.94 4.62 -6.18
CA ILE A 361 4.23 3.69 -7.08
C ILE A 361 3.88 4.33 -8.42
N LEU A 362 3.80 5.66 -8.48
CA LEU A 362 3.45 6.41 -9.68
C LEU A 362 4.68 6.85 -10.48
N THR A 363 5.88 6.48 -10.04
CA THR A 363 7.11 6.82 -10.75
C THR A 363 7.18 6.09 -12.09
N PRO A 364 7.77 6.69 -13.14
CA PRO A 364 7.92 6.05 -14.45
C PRO A 364 8.58 4.66 -14.39
N ARG A 365 9.49 4.46 -13.43
CA ARG A 365 10.17 3.18 -13.21
C ARG A 365 9.23 2.07 -12.72
N LYS A 366 8.26 2.41 -11.86
CA LYS A 366 7.35 1.44 -11.24
C LYS A 366 5.98 1.38 -11.91
N ILE A 367 5.62 2.37 -12.74
CA ILE A 367 4.27 2.48 -13.28
C ILE A 367 3.82 1.23 -14.06
N GLY A 368 4.75 0.54 -14.75
CA GLY A 368 4.43 -0.70 -15.45
C GLY A 368 3.93 -1.82 -14.53
N GLU A 369 4.51 -1.95 -13.35
CA GLU A 369 4.11 -2.93 -12.33
C GLU A 369 2.86 -2.47 -11.56
N THR A 370 2.69 -1.15 -11.41
CA THR A 370 1.64 -0.57 -10.57
C THR A 370 0.35 -0.29 -11.34
N TRP A 371 0.40 -0.17 -12.67
CA TRP A 371 -0.72 0.20 -13.52
C TRP A 371 -1.97 -0.66 -13.34
N PRO A 372 -1.90 -2.01 -13.22
CA PRO A 372 -3.09 -2.80 -12.96
C PRO A 372 -3.82 -2.38 -11.68
N HIS A 373 -3.08 -2.01 -10.63
CA HIS A 373 -3.64 -1.55 -9.35
C HIS A 373 -4.29 -0.16 -9.50
N VAL A 374 -3.69 0.73 -10.29
CA VAL A 374 -4.26 2.05 -10.63
C VAL A 374 -5.56 1.90 -11.41
N VAL A 375 -5.61 1.01 -12.40
CA VAL A 375 -6.82 0.74 -13.19
C VAL A 375 -7.95 0.25 -12.28
N TRP A 376 -7.68 -0.69 -11.37
CA TRP A 376 -8.69 -1.14 -10.40
C TRP A 376 -9.16 -0.02 -9.47
N ALA A 377 -8.25 0.81 -8.97
CA ALA A 377 -8.59 1.97 -8.15
C ALA A 377 -9.47 2.97 -8.91
N LEU A 378 -9.16 3.25 -10.17
CA LEU A 378 -9.97 4.10 -11.04
C LEU A 378 -11.37 3.53 -11.26
N ILE A 379 -11.49 2.23 -11.54
CA ILE A 379 -12.80 1.58 -11.73
C ILE A 379 -13.66 1.73 -10.47
N LEU A 380 -13.11 1.43 -9.29
CA LEU A 380 -13.86 1.54 -8.03
C LEU A 380 -14.35 2.97 -7.77
N VAL A 381 -13.45 3.95 -7.89
CA VAL A 381 -13.78 5.36 -7.62
C VAL A 381 -14.76 5.90 -8.66
N ILE A 382 -14.50 5.70 -9.95
CA ILE A 382 -15.37 6.21 -11.03
C ILE A 382 -16.76 5.58 -10.93
N MET A 383 -16.85 4.27 -10.74
CA MET A 383 -18.15 3.59 -10.68
C MET A 383 -18.98 4.00 -9.46
N SER A 384 -18.35 4.29 -8.31
CA SER A 384 -19.07 4.85 -7.16
C SER A 384 -19.73 6.20 -7.49
N VAL A 385 -19.07 7.06 -8.27
CA VAL A 385 -19.64 8.32 -8.76
C VAL A 385 -20.67 8.07 -9.86
N VAL A 386 -20.47 7.10 -10.75
CA VAL A 386 -21.45 6.77 -11.79
C VAL A 386 -22.76 6.30 -11.17
N VAL A 387 -22.72 5.45 -10.14
CA VAL A 387 -23.92 5.03 -9.40
C VAL A 387 -24.59 6.23 -8.73
N ALA A 388 -23.81 7.10 -8.09
CA ALA A 388 -24.29 8.33 -7.49
C ALA A 388 -25.01 9.25 -8.49
N SER A 389 -24.38 9.50 -9.64
CA SER A 389 -24.93 10.31 -10.73
C SER A 389 -26.13 9.65 -11.38
N TRP A 390 -26.14 8.33 -11.52
CA TRP A 390 -27.29 7.60 -12.05
C TRP A 390 -28.52 7.75 -11.14
N ILE A 391 -28.35 7.63 -9.82
CA ILE A 391 -29.45 7.87 -8.86
C ILE A 391 -29.94 9.32 -8.99
N SER A 392 -29.03 10.31 -8.97
CA SER A 392 -29.38 11.73 -9.11
C SER A 392 -30.11 12.05 -10.41
N TYR A 393 -29.62 11.51 -11.54
CA TYR A 393 -30.22 11.68 -12.87
C TYR A 393 -31.65 11.15 -12.93
N ARG A 394 -31.94 10.08 -12.18
CA ARG A 394 -33.24 9.42 -12.12
C ARG A 394 -34.20 10.05 -11.12
N VAL A 395 -33.87 11.17 -10.50
CA VAL A 395 -34.85 11.90 -9.69
C VAL A 395 -35.59 12.91 -10.57
N PRO A 396 -36.93 12.96 -10.56
CA PRO A 396 -37.69 13.93 -11.36
C PRO A 396 -37.35 15.39 -11.03
N PRO A 397 -37.26 16.29 -12.05
CA PRO A 397 -37.31 15.96 -13.48
C PRO A 397 -36.04 15.20 -13.91
N GLU A 398 -36.22 14.13 -14.68
CA GLU A 398 -35.09 13.30 -15.10
C GLU A 398 -34.13 14.10 -16.00
N GLY A 399 -32.84 14.04 -15.67
CA GLY A 399 -31.84 14.76 -16.44
C GLY A 399 -30.59 15.13 -15.66
N PHE A 400 -29.68 15.81 -16.36
CA PHE A 400 -28.47 16.36 -15.76
C PHE A 400 -28.77 17.70 -15.11
N ASP A 401 -28.82 17.71 -13.78
CA ASP A 401 -29.11 18.88 -12.94
C ASP A 401 -27.85 19.41 -12.23
N CYS A 402 -28.04 20.35 -11.29
CA CYS A 402 -26.94 20.90 -10.49
C CYS A 402 -26.26 19.85 -9.60
N ARG A 403 -26.93 18.76 -9.25
CA ARG A 403 -26.41 17.70 -8.36
C ARG A 403 -25.47 16.79 -9.11
N ASN A 404 -25.87 16.38 -10.30
CA ASN A 404 -25.00 15.67 -11.24
C ASN A 404 -23.74 16.50 -11.54
N ALA A 405 -23.88 17.81 -11.71
CA ALA A 405 -22.73 18.71 -11.85
C ALA A 405 -21.82 18.72 -10.61
N GLY A 406 -22.38 18.70 -9.39
CA GLY A 406 -21.62 18.57 -8.15
C GLY A 406 -20.86 17.24 -8.04
N GLN A 407 -21.49 16.12 -8.41
CA GLN A 407 -20.86 14.79 -8.44
C GLN A 407 -19.76 14.72 -9.51
N ALA A 408 -20.01 15.28 -10.69
CA ALA A 408 -19.01 15.41 -11.75
C ALA A 408 -17.82 16.27 -11.31
N ALA A 409 -18.06 17.41 -10.65
CA ALA A 409 -17.01 18.26 -10.10
C ALA A 409 -16.16 17.53 -9.05
N LEU A 410 -16.79 16.72 -8.19
CA LEU A 410 -16.08 15.88 -7.22
C LEU A 410 -15.18 14.85 -7.91
N LEU A 411 -15.66 14.18 -8.96
CA LEU A 411 -14.87 13.25 -9.75
C LEU A 411 -13.72 13.95 -10.48
N THR A 412 -13.99 15.07 -11.16
CA THR A 412 -12.97 15.88 -11.83
C THR A 412 -11.88 16.29 -10.84
N LYS A 413 -12.24 16.69 -9.63
CA LYS A 413 -11.29 17.00 -8.56
C LYS A 413 -10.41 15.80 -8.21
N TRP A 414 -10.99 14.61 -8.02
CA TRP A 414 -10.22 13.39 -7.73
C TRP A 414 -9.29 12.99 -8.88
N LEU A 415 -9.75 13.10 -10.13
CA LEU A 415 -8.94 12.83 -11.31
C LEU A 415 -7.81 13.84 -11.46
N LEU A 416 -8.06 15.12 -11.19
CA LEU A 416 -7.02 16.16 -11.19
C LEU A 416 -6.00 15.93 -10.08
N SER A 417 -6.44 15.56 -8.87
CA SER A 417 -5.54 15.20 -7.76
C SER A 417 -4.63 14.03 -8.14
N PHE A 418 -5.19 13.00 -8.77
CA PHE A 418 -4.43 11.85 -9.28
C PHE A 418 -3.46 12.25 -10.41
N ALA A 419 -3.89 13.09 -11.35
CA ALA A 419 -3.02 13.60 -12.41
C ALA A 419 -1.83 14.40 -11.84
N LEU A 420 -2.07 15.22 -10.81
CA LEU A 420 -1.00 15.92 -10.09
C LEU A 420 -0.05 14.96 -9.40
N ASP A 421 -0.54 13.88 -8.80
CA ASP A 421 0.32 12.84 -8.21
C ASP A 421 1.23 12.19 -9.26
N CYS A 422 0.70 11.88 -10.46
CA CYS A 422 1.50 11.38 -11.57
C CYS A 422 2.57 12.38 -12.03
N ILE A 423 2.22 13.67 -12.11
CA ILE A 423 3.15 14.75 -12.48
C ILE A 423 4.25 14.87 -11.42
N PHE A 424 3.90 14.89 -10.13
CA PHE A 424 4.86 14.95 -9.03
C PHE A 424 5.78 13.72 -9.03
N ALA A 425 5.24 12.52 -9.22
CA ALA A 425 6.03 11.30 -9.28
C ALA A 425 7.02 11.30 -10.47
N TYR A 426 6.60 11.81 -11.63
CA TYR A 426 7.47 11.99 -12.79
C TYR A 426 8.64 12.95 -12.48
N PHE A 427 8.36 14.12 -11.89
CA PHE A 427 9.42 15.08 -11.55
C PHE A 427 10.33 14.60 -10.42
N MET A 428 9.78 13.90 -9.42
CA MET A 428 10.56 13.30 -8.34
C MET A 428 11.56 12.26 -8.85
N ASP A 429 11.16 11.41 -9.80
CA ASP A 429 12.03 10.42 -10.43
C ASP A 429 13.09 11.11 -11.30
N ARG A 430 12.69 12.06 -12.16
CA ARG A 430 13.59 12.75 -13.09
C ARG A 430 14.70 13.54 -12.41
N TRP A 431 14.45 14.09 -11.23
CA TRP A 431 15.43 14.91 -10.49
C TRP A 431 16.19 14.15 -9.39
N GLY A 432 16.05 12.82 -9.31
CA GLY A 432 16.74 12.00 -8.30
C GLY A 432 16.35 12.35 -6.85
N HIS A 433 15.20 13.01 -6.66
CA HIS A 433 14.80 13.49 -5.34
C HIS A 433 14.37 12.38 -4.39
N ILE A 434 13.89 11.26 -4.94
CA ILE A 434 13.52 10.06 -4.18
C ILE A 434 14.74 9.50 -3.43
N GLU A 435 15.91 9.55 -4.05
CA GLU A 435 17.15 9.03 -3.43
C GLU A 435 17.75 10.04 -2.45
N SER A 436 17.75 11.32 -2.82
CA SER A 436 18.28 12.40 -1.97
C SER A 436 17.45 12.70 -0.72
N GLY A 437 16.21 12.21 -0.64
CA GLY A 437 15.37 12.36 0.56
C GLY A 437 14.95 13.80 0.86
N LYS A 438 15.04 14.71 -0.12
CA LYS A 438 14.64 16.11 0.05
C LYS A 438 13.12 16.22 0.20
N GLY A 439 12.67 16.81 1.31
CA GLY A 439 11.26 16.84 1.73
C GLY A 439 10.31 17.75 0.95
N TYR A 440 10.77 18.64 0.06
CA TYR A 440 9.90 19.64 -0.58
C TYR A 440 8.72 19.04 -1.37
N TRP A 441 8.90 17.86 -1.96
CA TRP A 441 7.81 17.18 -2.69
C TRP A 441 6.76 16.57 -1.77
N TYR A 442 7.14 16.18 -0.55
CA TYR A 442 6.19 15.80 0.50
C TYR A 442 5.22 16.93 0.77
N GLU A 443 5.77 18.13 0.97
CA GLU A 443 5.00 19.32 1.31
C GLU A 443 4.06 19.66 0.16
N ALA A 444 4.52 19.56 -1.09
CA ALA A 444 3.68 19.76 -2.27
C ALA A 444 2.50 18.77 -2.34
N VAL A 445 2.77 17.47 -2.16
CA VAL A 445 1.71 16.44 -2.17
C VAL A 445 0.77 16.61 -0.98
N PHE A 446 1.31 16.91 0.20
CA PHE A 446 0.55 17.20 1.41
C PHE A 446 -0.39 18.39 1.21
N VAL A 447 0.12 19.52 0.69
CA VAL A 447 -0.68 20.72 0.41
C VAL A 447 -1.75 20.39 -0.63
N LYS A 448 -1.42 19.64 -1.68
CA LYS A 448 -2.38 19.19 -2.70
C LYS A 448 -3.48 18.34 -2.07
N ASP A 449 -3.14 17.34 -1.26
CA ASP A 449 -4.10 16.50 -0.55
C ASP A 449 -4.95 17.29 0.43
N PHE A 450 -4.36 18.26 1.13
CA PHE A 450 -5.06 19.17 2.02
C PHE A 450 -6.12 19.98 1.27
N ILE A 451 -5.75 20.61 0.17
CA ILE A 451 -6.68 21.40 -0.66
C ILE A 451 -7.76 20.48 -1.24
N ALA A 452 -7.39 19.33 -1.81
CA ALA A 452 -8.33 18.40 -2.41
C ALA A 452 -9.28 17.78 -1.37
N GLY A 453 -8.76 17.37 -0.22
CA GLY A 453 -9.54 16.80 0.88
C GLY A 453 -10.49 17.83 1.48
N TRP A 454 -10.00 19.05 1.74
CA TRP A 454 -10.83 20.16 2.22
C TRP A 454 -11.95 20.51 1.24
N ALA A 455 -11.65 20.56 -0.06
CA ALA A 455 -12.67 20.79 -1.08
C ALA A 455 -13.76 19.70 -1.08
N ALA A 456 -13.43 18.43 -0.82
CA ALA A 456 -14.44 17.38 -0.64
C ALA A 456 -15.30 17.61 0.61
N VAL A 457 -14.68 18.00 1.74
CA VAL A 457 -15.42 18.35 2.97
C VAL A 457 -16.36 19.51 2.72
N VAL A 458 -15.90 20.58 2.06
CA VAL A 458 -16.74 21.73 1.68
C VAL A 458 -17.88 21.29 0.78
N MET A 459 -17.65 20.43 -0.21
CA MET A 459 -18.73 19.89 -1.05
C MET A 459 -19.77 19.11 -0.24
N ILE A 460 -19.34 18.29 0.74
CA ILE A 460 -20.26 17.61 1.66
C ILE A 460 -21.08 18.65 2.44
N LEU A 461 -20.45 19.69 2.99
CA LEU A 461 -21.13 20.74 3.74
C LEU A 461 -22.12 21.53 2.86
N VAL A 462 -21.75 21.84 1.62
CA VAL A 462 -22.62 22.51 0.63
C VAL A 462 -23.89 21.68 0.36
N VAL A 463 -23.75 20.35 0.27
CA VAL A 463 -24.89 19.44 0.18
C VAL A 463 -25.75 19.51 1.43
N GLN A 464 -25.14 19.48 2.62
CA GLN A 464 -25.87 19.49 3.89
C GLN A 464 -26.58 20.83 4.17
N VAL A 465 -26.01 21.95 3.74
CA VAL A 465 -26.65 23.28 3.80
C VAL A 465 -27.84 23.37 2.83
N GLY A 466 -27.98 22.42 1.91
CA GLY A 466 -29.11 22.38 0.98
C GLY A 466 -28.96 23.34 -0.20
N ILE A 467 -27.74 23.75 -0.56
CA ILE A 467 -27.50 24.58 -1.76
C ILE A 467 -28.03 23.86 -3.02
N PHE A 468 -27.90 22.53 -3.06
CA PHE A 468 -28.46 21.69 -4.13
C PHE A 468 -29.97 21.42 -4.01
N ASN A 469 -30.66 22.02 -3.04
CA ASN A 469 -32.12 21.92 -2.88
C ASN A 469 -32.85 23.15 -3.40
N ARG A 470 -32.16 24.06 -4.11
CA ARG A 470 -32.79 25.21 -4.77
C ARG A 470 -33.72 24.77 -5.91
N CYS A 471 -34.75 25.58 -6.20
CA CYS A 471 -35.71 25.32 -7.28
C CYS A 471 -35.05 25.12 -8.65
N ASP A 472 -33.90 25.75 -8.90
CA ASP A 472 -33.13 25.59 -10.16
C ASP A 472 -32.64 24.15 -10.36
N CYS A 473 -32.32 23.45 -9.27
CA CYS A 473 -31.92 22.05 -9.31
C CYS A 473 -33.10 21.14 -9.66
N PHE A 474 -34.34 21.59 -9.38
CA PHE A 474 -35.58 20.86 -9.67
C PHE A 474 -36.24 21.25 -10.99
N SER A 475 -35.63 22.16 -11.75
CA SER A 475 -36.12 22.64 -13.04
C SER A 475 -35.13 22.40 -14.18
N LEU A 476 -34.15 21.52 -13.99
CA LEU A 476 -33.02 21.31 -14.92
C LEU A 476 -32.41 22.64 -15.37
N TRP A 477 -32.03 23.50 -14.42
CA TRP A 477 -31.49 24.84 -14.69
C TRP A 477 -32.52 25.76 -15.36
N GLY A 478 -33.79 25.67 -14.95
CA GLY A 478 -34.90 26.45 -15.50
C GLY A 478 -35.42 25.98 -16.86
N LYS A 479 -34.94 24.85 -17.40
CA LYS A 479 -35.36 24.31 -18.70
C LYS A 479 -36.70 23.60 -18.67
N VAL A 480 -37.12 23.08 -17.51
CA VAL A 480 -38.38 22.35 -17.34
C VAL A 480 -39.15 22.88 -16.13
N PRO A 481 -40.49 22.71 -16.07
CA PRO A 481 -41.27 23.03 -14.88
C PRO A 481 -40.73 22.31 -13.64
N VAL A 482 -40.86 22.94 -12.48
CA VAL A 482 -40.37 22.38 -11.21
C VAL A 482 -41.14 21.09 -10.89
N ALA A 483 -40.44 19.96 -10.81
CA ALA A 483 -41.04 18.70 -10.38
C ALA A 483 -40.99 18.59 -8.86
N LEU A 484 -42.12 18.90 -8.23
CA LEU A 484 -42.26 18.89 -6.78
C LEU A 484 -42.82 17.55 -6.29
N PRO A 485 -42.37 17.02 -5.13
CA PRO A 485 -42.88 15.77 -4.58
C PRO A 485 -44.35 15.85 -4.16
N GLN A 486 -44.91 17.05 -4.03
CA GLN A 486 -46.34 17.28 -3.78
C GLN A 486 -47.22 16.95 -5.01
N ILE A 487 -46.62 16.81 -6.20
CA ILE A 487 -47.32 16.42 -7.42
C ILE A 487 -47.50 14.88 -7.39
N PRO A 488 -48.74 14.35 -7.40
CA PRO A 488 -49.00 12.91 -7.21
C PRO A 488 -48.25 12.01 -8.20
N GLU A 489 -48.11 12.43 -9.45
CA GLU A 489 -47.39 11.69 -10.49
C GLU A 489 -45.90 11.60 -10.17
N VAL A 490 -45.31 12.70 -9.70
CA VAL A 490 -43.89 12.75 -9.29
C VAL A 490 -43.67 11.91 -8.04
N ALA A 491 -44.58 12.01 -7.06
CA ALA A 491 -44.54 11.22 -5.84
C ALA A 491 -44.57 9.71 -6.13
N ALA A 492 -45.46 9.27 -7.04
CA ALA A 492 -45.57 7.86 -7.43
C ALA A 492 -44.26 7.34 -8.06
N VAL A 493 -43.63 8.13 -8.93
CA VAL A 493 -42.33 7.77 -9.54
C VAL A 493 -41.23 7.71 -8.49
N LEU A 494 -41.16 8.72 -7.61
CA LEU A 494 -40.19 8.75 -6.51
C LEU A 494 -40.33 7.53 -5.60
N MET A 495 -41.57 7.21 -5.19
CA MET A 495 -41.86 6.08 -4.30
C MET A 495 -41.51 4.74 -4.95
N HIS A 496 -41.78 4.56 -6.24
CA HIS A 496 -41.37 3.36 -6.97
C HIS A 496 -39.84 3.22 -7.01
N ARG A 497 -39.13 4.30 -7.32
CA ARG A 497 -37.66 4.27 -7.44
C ARG A 497 -36.96 4.06 -6.11
N ILE A 498 -37.42 4.74 -5.05
CA ILE A 498 -36.80 4.63 -3.74
C ILE A 498 -37.06 3.28 -3.06
N SER A 499 -38.17 2.63 -3.37
CA SER A 499 -38.49 1.30 -2.84
C SER A 499 -37.77 0.17 -3.59
N PHE A 500 -37.39 0.39 -4.85
CA PHE A 500 -36.83 -0.68 -5.69
C PHE A 500 -35.56 -0.29 -6.46
N GLU A 501 -35.66 0.64 -7.42
CA GLU A 501 -34.56 0.96 -8.35
C GLU A 501 -33.28 1.44 -7.64
N TRP A 502 -33.38 2.40 -6.73
CA TRP A 502 -32.21 3.01 -6.08
C TRP A 502 -31.55 2.09 -5.06
N PRO A 503 -32.28 1.41 -4.15
CA PRO A 503 -31.68 0.38 -3.31
C PRO A 503 -30.99 -0.70 -4.13
N ALA A 504 -31.63 -1.19 -5.20
CA ALA A 504 -31.03 -2.23 -6.05
C ALA A 504 -29.71 -1.77 -6.67
N ALA A 505 -29.62 -0.52 -7.16
CA ALA A 505 -28.39 0.03 -7.71
C ALA A 505 -27.30 0.22 -6.64
N THR A 506 -27.64 0.81 -5.49
CA THR A 506 -26.69 1.05 -4.39
C THR A 506 -26.17 -0.25 -3.79
N PHE A 507 -27.06 -1.18 -3.41
CA PHE A 507 -26.66 -2.46 -2.83
C PHE A 507 -26.04 -3.41 -3.85
N GLY A 508 -26.46 -3.33 -5.12
CA GLY A 508 -25.78 -4.02 -6.21
C GLY A 508 -24.31 -3.59 -6.34
N TRP A 509 -24.04 -2.28 -6.26
CA TRP A 509 -22.66 -1.78 -6.27
C TRP A 509 -21.88 -2.18 -5.01
N ILE A 510 -22.46 -2.04 -3.82
CA ILE A 510 -21.82 -2.51 -2.57
C ILE A 510 -21.48 -4.00 -2.65
N PHE A 511 -22.39 -4.82 -3.18
CA PHE A 511 -22.15 -6.25 -3.36
C PHE A 511 -20.98 -6.52 -4.32
N LEU A 512 -20.86 -5.75 -5.42
CA LEU A 512 -19.71 -5.83 -6.33
C LEU A 512 -18.40 -5.42 -5.65
N GLU A 513 -18.40 -4.36 -4.83
CA GLU A 513 -17.23 -3.94 -4.05
C GLU A 513 -16.80 -4.99 -3.01
N LEU A 514 -17.75 -5.63 -2.33
CA LEU A 514 -17.48 -6.74 -1.43
C LEU A 514 -16.95 -7.97 -2.18
N GLY A 515 -17.53 -8.29 -3.33
CA GLY A 515 -17.02 -9.34 -4.23
C GLY A 515 -15.59 -9.06 -4.69
N PHE A 516 -15.28 -7.79 -4.99
CA PHE A 516 -13.92 -7.35 -5.31
C PHE A 516 -12.97 -7.51 -4.11
N CYS A 517 -13.39 -7.16 -2.89
CA CYS A 517 -12.62 -7.39 -1.68
C CYS A 517 -12.30 -8.89 -1.47
N VAL A 518 -13.28 -9.76 -1.69
CA VAL A 518 -13.10 -11.22 -1.65
C VAL A 518 -12.13 -11.69 -2.74
N ALA A 519 -12.24 -11.17 -3.96
CA ALA A 519 -11.34 -11.51 -5.07
C ALA A 519 -9.88 -11.11 -4.76
N ILE A 520 -9.66 -9.93 -4.17
CA ILE A 520 -8.34 -9.49 -3.69
C ILE A 520 -7.83 -10.43 -2.59
N TRP A 521 -8.67 -10.74 -1.61
CA TRP A 521 -8.29 -11.64 -0.53
C TRP A 521 -7.81 -13.00 -1.05
N LEU A 522 -8.55 -13.58 -2.01
CA LEU A 522 -8.16 -14.82 -2.67
C LEU A 522 -6.87 -14.66 -3.49
N ARG A 523 -6.72 -13.54 -4.21
CA ARG A 523 -5.57 -13.28 -5.09
C ARG A 523 -4.25 -13.05 -4.33
N TYR A 524 -4.33 -12.45 -3.15
CA TYR A 524 -3.19 -12.09 -2.30
C TYR A 524 -3.19 -12.88 -0.98
N ARG A 525 -3.70 -14.12 -1.00
CA ARG A 525 -3.88 -14.96 0.19
C ARG A 525 -2.62 -15.09 1.05
N ASP A 526 -1.43 -15.17 0.46
CA ASP A 526 -0.21 -15.31 1.25
C ASP A 526 0.20 -13.99 1.90
N ALA A 527 -0.02 -12.85 1.24
CA ALA A 527 0.15 -11.55 1.88
C ALA A 527 -0.76 -11.43 3.11
N PHE A 528 -2.03 -11.83 2.99
CA PHE A 528 -2.96 -11.85 4.12
C PHE A 528 -2.47 -12.74 5.26
N ARG A 529 -1.92 -13.93 4.96
CA ARG A 529 -1.32 -14.80 5.99
C ARG A 529 -0.13 -14.15 6.69
N VAL A 530 0.69 -13.38 5.96
CA VAL A 530 1.80 -12.61 6.54
C VAL A 530 1.29 -11.54 7.49
N TYR A 531 0.31 -10.73 7.05
CA TYR A 531 -0.22 -9.63 7.86
C TYR A 531 -1.06 -10.10 9.06
N ASN A 532 -1.91 -11.13 8.88
CA ASN A 532 -2.74 -11.69 9.95
C ASN A 532 -1.97 -12.60 10.90
N GLN A 533 -0.75 -13.01 10.53
CA GLN A 533 -0.02 -14.07 11.21
C GLN A 533 -0.90 -15.29 11.51
N GLU A 534 -1.65 -15.76 10.51
CA GLU A 534 -2.30 -17.05 10.63
C GLU A 534 -1.20 -18.11 10.71
N ASP A 535 -0.76 -18.40 11.94
CA ASP A 535 0.10 -19.52 12.25
C ASP A 535 -0.64 -20.74 11.71
N GLY A 536 -0.18 -21.27 10.57
CA GLY A 536 -0.76 -22.47 9.95
C GLY A 536 -0.71 -23.70 10.86
N GLY A 537 -0.17 -23.56 12.07
CA GLY A 537 -0.39 -24.45 13.19
C GLY A 537 -1.74 -24.17 13.83
N LYS A 538 -2.78 -24.88 13.37
CA LYS A 538 -3.57 -25.58 14.38
C LYS A 538 -2.56 -26.46 15.12
N GLU A 539 -2.09 -26.00 16.28
CA GLU A 539 -1.44 -26.89 17.22
C GLU A 539 -2.51 -27.92 17.58
N GLU A 540 -2.47 -29.06 16.89
CA GLU A 540 -3.09 -30.30 17.34
C GLU A 540 -2.51 -30.54 18.73
N THR A 541 -3.27 -30.10 19.73
CA THR A 541 -2.99 -30.23 21.16
C THR A 541 -3.43 -31.61 21.61
#